data_AF-A0A5E4WU83-F1
#
_entry.id   AF-A0A5E4WU83-F1
#
_cell.length_a   1.000
_cell.length_b   1.000
_cell.length_c   1.000
_cell.angle_alpha   90.00
_cell.angle_beta   90.00
_cell.angle_gamma   90.00
#
_symmetry.space_group_name_H-M   'P 1'
#
loop_
_entity.id
_entity.type
_entity.pdbx_description
1 polymer ?
#
loop_
_entity_poly.entity_id
_entity_poly.type
_entity_poly.pdbx_seq_one_letter_code
_entity_poly.pdbx_strand_id
1 'polypeptide(L)'
;MLDTEHNVVPASDWADWCKWMAGPLCPRWVTEVPPTNVRVFTFFAGMPDEHGAFFWTTITGGRYHGRAGHALTYADAKAQHTRVVAWLRKRFPDPS
;
A
#
# COMPACT_ATOMS: atom_id res chain seq x y z
N MET A 1 6.66 -3.59 13.47
CA MET A 1 6.63 -4.23 12.13
C MET A 1 6.00 -3.24 11.13
N LEU A 2 6.74 -2.59 10.23
CA LEU A 2 8.20 -2.47 10.06
C LEU A 2 8.68 -1.09 10.58
N ASP A 3 9.81 -1.11 11.28
CA ASP A 3 10.64 0.07 11.53
C ASP A 3 11.02 0.68 10.18
N THR A 4 10.82 1.98 10.05
CA THR A 4 10.94 2.70 8.78
C THR A 4 12.35 3.20 8.51
N GLU A 5 13.30 2.92 9.41
CA GLU A 5 14.61 3.55 9.34
C GLU A 5 15.58 2.89 8.33
N HIS A 6 15.32 1.68 7.82
CA HIS A 6 16.45 0.90 7.25
C HIS A 6 16.28 0.12 5.94
N ASN A 7 15.26 0.28 5.11
CA ASN A 7 15.25 -0.48 3.82
C ASN A 7 14.70 0.32 2.64
N VAL A 8 15.36 1.42 2.29
CA VAL A 8 15.37 1.87 0.89
C VAL A 8 16.30 0.92 0.15
N VAL A 9 15.75 -0.04 -0.60
CA VAL A 9 16.56 -0.87 -1.48
C VAL A 9 16.79 -0.08 -2.76
N PRO A 10 18.04 0.26 -3.12
CA PRO A 10 18.32 0.87 -4.41
C PRO A 10 18.05 -0.19 -5.48
N ALA A 11 16.97 -0.01 -6.23
CA ALA A 11 16.79 -0.75 -7.47
C ALA A 11 17.61 -0.03 -8.55
N SER A 12 18.50 -0.76 -9.23
CA SER A 12 19.33 -0.23 -10.32
C SER A 12 18.58 -0.12 -11.65
N ASP A 13 17.48 -0.87 -11.81
CA ASP A 13 16.61 -0.80 -12.97
C ASP A 13 15.16 -1.23 -12.63
N TRP A 14 14.26 -1.10 -13.61
CA TRP A 14 12.84 -1.45 -13.48
C TRP A 14 12.61 -2.93 -13.16
N ALA A 15 13.42 -3.84 -13.70
CA ALA A 15 13.25 -5.27 -13.49
C ALA A 15 13.60 -5.65 -12.05
N ASP A 16 14.67 -5.09 -11.49
CA ASP A 16 15.06 -5.29 -10.11
C ASP A 16 14.10 -4.61 -9.14
N TRP A 17 13.55 -3.45 -9.50
CA TRP A 17 12.44 -2.84 -8.76
C TRP A 17 11.20 -3.76 -8.73
N CYS A 18 10.79 -4.30 -9.88
CA CYS A 18 9.67 -5.24 -9.96
C CYS A 18 9.90 -6.50 -9.14
N LYS A 19 11.11 -7.09 -9.18
CA LYS A 19 11.47 -8.26 -8.37
C LYS A 19 11.41 -7.94 -6.88
N TRP A 20 11.94 -6.79 -6.47
CA TRP A 20 11.89 -6.34 -5.08
C TRP A 20 10.44 -6.13 -4.61
N MET A 21 9.63 -5.44 -5.42
CA MET A 21 8.20 -5.21 -5.19
C MET A 21 7.39 -6.52 -5.06
N ALA A 22 7.72 -7.52 -5.89
CA ALA A 22 7.10 -8.85 -5.81
C ALA A 22 7.60 -9.66 -4.59
N GLY A 23 8.79 -9.32 -4.08
CA GLY A 23 9.46 -10.05 -3.01
C GLY A 23 8.81 -9.90 -1.63
N PRO A 24 9.14 -10.81 -0.70
CA PRO A 24 8.63 -10.78 0.68
C PRO A 24 9.18 -9.59 1.49
N LEU A 25 10.27 -8.97 1.02
CA LEU A 25 10.95 -7.86 1.69
C LEU A 25 10.40 -6.47 1.36
N CYS A 26 9.50 -6.35 0.37
CA CYS A 26 8.82 -5.09 0.07
C CYS A 26 7.98 -4.66 1.29
N PRO A 27 8.26 -3.51 1.93
CA PRO A 27 7.45 -3.00 3.02
C PRO A 27 6.05 -2.70 2.52
N ARG A 28 5.08 -3.50 2.95
CA ARG A 28 3.68 -3.36 2.58
C ARG A 28 2.75 -3.57 3.75
N TRP A 29 1.68 -2.79 3.78
CA TRP A 29 0.51 -3.03 4.60
C TRP A 29 -0.59 -3.62 3.74
N VAL A 30 -1.13 -4.74 4.20
CA VAL A 30 -2.25 -5.39 3.54
C VAL A 30 -3.34 -5.56 4.59
N THR A 31 -4.51 -5.00 4.33
CA THR A 31 -5.69 -5.22 5.15
C THR A 31 -6.78 -5.82 4.30
N GLU A 32 -7.19 -7.04 4.65
CA GLU A 32 -8.42 -7.62 4.12
C GLU A 32 -9.63 -6.99 4.82
N VAL A 33 -10.72 -6.82 4.08
CA VAL A 33 -11.98 -6.27 4.61
C VAL A 33 -13.07 -7.35 4.56
N PRO A 34 -13.18 -8.23 5.57
CA PRO A 34 -14.29 -9.18 5.66
C PRO A 34 -15.68 -8.50 5.71
N PRO A 35 -16.75 -9.17 5.26
CA PRO A 35 -16.78 -10.49 4.60
C PRO A 35 -16.38 -10.41 3.10
N THR A 36 -15.89 -9.26 2.65
CA THR A 36 -15.61 -9.04 1.24
C THR A 36 -14.25 -9.63 0.84
N ASN A 37 -14.11 -10.00 -0.43
CA ASN A 37 -12.81 -10.31 -1.04
C ASN A 37 -12.00 -9.03 -1.39
N VAL A 38 -12.29 -7.90 -0.75
CA VAL A 38 -11.58 -6.63 -0.98
C VAL A 38 -10.37 -6.54 -0.05
N ARG A 39 -9.26 -6.07 -0.61
CA ARG A 39 -8.01 -5.85 0.08
C ARG A 39 -7.50 -4.45 -0.19
N VAL A 40 -7.02 -3.78 0.86
CA VAL A 40 -6.30 -2.52 0.76
C VAL A 40 -4.81 -2.84 0.88
N PHE A 41 -4.04 -2.47 -0.12
CA PHE A 41 -2.60 -2.62 -0.17
C PHE A 41 -1.96 -1.23 -0.11
N THR A 42 -0.99 -1.02 0.76
CA THR A 42 -0.14 0.17 0.75
C THR A 42 1.31 -0.26 0.77
N PHE A 43 2.13 0.27 -0.13
CA PHE A 43 3.54 -0.10 -0.25
C PHE A 43 4.42 1.10 -0.63
N PHE A 44 5.70 1.01 -0.32
CA PHE A 44 6.70 1.94 -0.83
C PHE A 44 6.92 1.68 -2.32
N ALA A 45 6.70 2.68 -3.16
CA ALA A 45 6.78 2.56 -4.60
C ALA A 45 8.09 3.14 -5.18
N GLY A 46 8.96 3.70 -4.36
CA GLY A 46 10.27 4.21 -4.77
C GLY A 46 10.54 5.61 -4.27
N MET A 47 11.70 6.14 -4.62
CA MET A 47 11.99 7.58 -4.53
C MET A 47 11.96 8.12 -5.96
N PRO A 48 10.92 8.85 -6.39
CA PRO A 48 11.06 9.75 -7.53
C PRO A 48 12.10 10.81 -7.14
N ASP A 49 13.35 10.59 -7.55
CA ASP A 49 14.40 11.61 -7.64
C ASP A 49 14.33 12.69 -6.54
N GLU A 50 14.46 13.97 -6.88
CA GLU A 50 14.56 15.12 -5.97
C GLU A 50 13.31 15.38 -5.10
N HIS A 51 12.29 14.53 -5.19
CA HIS A 51 11.00 14.67 -4.50
C HIS A 51 10.79 13.73 -3.31
N GLY A 52 11.76 12.85 -3.00
CA GLY A 52 11.73 12.00 -1.81
C GLY A 52 10.88 10.74 -1.95
N ALA A 53 10.60 10.07 -0.83
CA ALA A 53 9.90 8.78 -0.81
C ALA A 53 8.44 8.88 -1.32
N PHE A 54 8.01 7.93 -2.14
CA PHE A 54 6.66 7.84 -2.67
C PHE A 54 5.99 6.52 -2.29
N PHE A 55 4.77 6.61 -1.76
CA PHE A 55 3.97 5.49 -1.30
C PHE A 55 2.68 5.37 -2.10
N TRP A 56 2.32 4.14 -2.43
CA TRP A 56 1.13 3.82 -3.20
C TRP A 56 0.14 3.06 -2.33
N THR A 57 -1.11 3.53 -2.24
CA THR A 57 -2.25 2.78 -1.68
C THR A 57 -3.21 2.37 -2.78
N THR A 58 -3.50 1.07 -2.90
CA THR A 58 -4.41 0.51 -3.91
C THR A 58 -5.45 -0.39 -3.27
N ILE A 59 -6.62 -0.47 -3.90
CA ILE A 59 -7.69 -1.41 -3.53
C ILE A 59 -7.75 -2.49 -4.60
N THR A 60 -7.74 -3.76 -4.18
CA THR A 60 -7.93 -4.89 -5.09
C THR A 60 -9.09 -5.76 -4.63
N GLY A 61 -9.72 -6.44 -5.58
CA GLY A 61 -10.90 -7.27 -5.34
C GLY A 61 -12.22 -6.51 -5.48
N GLY A 62 -13.28 -7.26 -5.84
CA GLY A 62 -14.62 -6.72 -6.09
C GLY A 62 -14.64 -5.59 -7.13
N ARG A 63 -15.62 -4.67 -7.01
CA ARG A 63 -15.82 -3.53 -7.92
C ARG A 63 -14.81 -2.37 -7.75
N TYR A 64 -13.86 -2.49 -6.82
CA TYR A 64 -12.94 -1.40 -6.46
C TYR A 64 -11.52 -1.62 -6.97
N HIS A 65 -11.30 -2.68 -7.75
CA HIS A 65 -10.02 -2.97 -8.37
C HIS A 65 -9.53 -1.77 -9.19
N GLY A 66 -8.24 -1.43 -9.04
CA GLY A 66 -7.58 -0.39 -9.81
C GLY A 66 -7.70 1.03 -9.25
N ARG A 67 -8.33 1.24 -8.08
CA ARG A 67 -8.31 2.54 -7.41
C ARG A 67 -7.02 2.73 -6.62
N ALA A 68 -6.32 3.82 -6.91
CA ALA A 68 -5.01 4.15 -6.37
C ALA A 68 -4.98 5.55 -5.74
N GLY A 69 -4.11 5.75 -4.77
CA GLY A 69 -3.76 7.08 -4.27
C GLY A 69 -2.34 7.11 -3.73
N HIS A 70 -1.76 8.30 -3.71
CA HIS A 70 -0.33 8.51 -3.46
C HIS A 70 -0.10 9.35 -2.20
N ALA A 71 1.02 9.08 -1.54
CA ALA A 71 1.50 9.86 -0.40
C ALA A 71 3.01 10.07 -0.48
N LEU A 72 3.47 11.24 -0.04
CA LEU A 72 4.89 11.63 -0.01
C LEU A 72 5.58 11.27 1.31
N THR A 73 4.81 10.85 2.32
CA THR A 73 5.34 10.41 3.60
C THR A 73 4.72 9.10 4.02
N TYR A 74 5.47 8.34 4.82
CA TYR A 74 4.98 7.09 5.40
C TYR A 74 3.77 7.30 6.32
N ALA A 75 3.79 8.39 7.11
CA ALA A 75 2.70 8.73 8.01
C ALA A 75 1.40 9.01 7.25
N ASP A 76 1.48 9.77 6.15
CA ASP A 76 0.33 10.06 5.30
C ASP A 76 -0.18 8.80 4.59
N ALA A 77 0.73 7.94 4.11
CA ALA A 77 0.38 6.66 3.50
C ALA A 77 -0.40 5.77 4.48
N LYS A 78 0.04 5.70 5.73
CA LYS A 78 -0.64 4.94 6.80
C LYS A 78 -2.00 5.52 7.15
N ALA A 79 -2.08 6.85 7.27
CA ALA A 79 -3.33 7.54 7.54
C ALA A 79 -4.34 7.33 6.40
N GLN A 80 -3.89 7.41 5.15
CA GLN A 80 -4.69 7.10 3.98
C GLN A 80 -5.19 5.65 3.99
N HIS A 81 -4.30 4.68 4.22
CA HIS A 81 -4.68 3.25 4.33
C HIS A 81 -5.80 3.06 5.37
N THR A 82 -5.60 3.62 6.56
CA THR A 82 -6.55 3.50 7.68
C THR A 82 -7.91 4.09 7.33
N ARG A 83 -7.93 5.29 6.72
CA ARG A 83 -9.17 5.94 6.27
C ARG A 83 -9.92 5.11 5.23
N VAL A 84 -9.20 4.53 4.26
CA VAL A 84 -9.80 3.68 3.22
C VAL A 84 -10.39 2.41 3.82
N VAL A 85 -9.65 1.72 4.69
CA VAL A 85 -10.15 0.52 5.39
C VAL A 85 -11.38 0.84 6.23
N ALA A 86 -11.35 1.92 7.01
CA ALA A 86 -12.49 2.32 7.83
C ALA A 86 -13.72 2.66 6.98
N TRP A 87 -13.54 3.34 5.84
CA TRP A 87 -14.62 3.61 4.90
C TRP A 87 -15.20 2.33 4.29
N LEU A 88 -14.34 1.39 3.87
CA LEU A 88 -14.78 0.10 3.32
C LEU A 88 -15.56 -0.72 4.36
N ARG A 89 -15.08 -0.82 5.60
CA ARG A 89 -15.77 -1.54 6.69
C ARG A 89 -17.14 -0.95 7.01
N LYS A 90 -17.28 0.38 6.97
CA LYS A 90 -18.59 1.04 7.13
C LYS A 90 -19.57 0.69 6.00
N ARG A 91 -19.05 0.44 4.80
CA ARG A 91 -19.85 0.13 3.60
C ARG A 91 -20.18 -1.35 3.46
N PHE A 92 -19.39 -2.21 4.11
CA PHE A 92 -19.56 -3.64 4.18
C PHE A 92 -19.51 -4.08 5.65
N PRO A 93 -20.54 -3.75 6.45
CA PRO A 93 -20.62 -4.26 7.80
C PRO A 93 -20.68 -5.79 7.77
N ASP A 94 -20.08 -6.43 8.77
CA ASP A 94 -20.13 -7.88 8.91
C ASP A 94 -21.60 -8.33 8.90
N PRO A 95 -21.95 -9.43 8.19
CA PRO A 95 -23.28 -9.99 8.29
C PRO A 95 -23.35 -10.64 9.67
N SER A 96 -23.89 -9.90 10.64
CA SER A 96 -24.22 -10.35 11.99
C SER A 96 -24.98 -11.66 11.99
#